data_AF-A0A816H9S8-F1
#
_entry.id   AF-A0A816H9S8-F1
#
_cell.length_a   1.000
_cell.length_b   1.000
_cell.length_c   1.000
_cell.angle_alpha   90.00
_cell.angle_beta   90.00
_cell.angle_gamma   90.00
#
_symmetry.space_group_name_H-M   'P 1'
#
loop_
_entity.id
_entity.type
_entity.pdbx_description
1 polymer ?
#
loop_
_entity_poly.entity_id
_entity_poly.type
_entity_poly.pdbx_seq_one_letter_code
_entity_poly.pdbx_strand_id
1 'polypeptide(L)'
;MSCGSNSNFHCIVILICTHRTNVEQIFKRATVDAVNSPYDSKTAAEIFYVPASTIRRLRGESSLRSHVGRPSYLSNDEELYFVSLLQLLPKYGQSLGLSYRPGVKWLCLFMNRHANDTKWQREGKTERERAEGFIVNKFVWDGFQL
;
A
#
# COMPACT_ATOMS: atom_id res chain seq x y z
N MET A 1 -48.29 2.01 -22.76
CA MET A 1 -47.04 2.80 -22.70
C MET A 1 -46.22 2.22 -21.57
N SER A 2 -45.23 1.39 -21.90
CA SER A 2 -44.46 0.63 -20.92
C SER A 2 -43.00 1.05 -21.03
N CYS A 3 -42.55 1.92 -20.13
CA CYS A 3 -41.16 2.29 -19.94
C CYS A 3 -40.65 1.54 -18.70
N GLY A 4 -39.91 0.46 -18.87
CA GLY A 4 -39.44 -0.34 -17.74
C GLY A 4 -38.36 -1.34 -18.10
N SER A 5 -37.18 -0.89 -18.54
CA SER A 5 -36.04 -1.81 -18.80
C SER A 5 -34.63 -1.18 -18.76
N ASN A 6 -34.40 -0.05 -18.05
CA ASN A 6 -33.08 0.63 -18.07
C ASN A 6 -32.25 0.55 -16.77
N SER A 7 -32.75 -0.02 -15.67
CA SER A 7 -32.02 -0.04 -14.39
C SER A 7 -30.91 -1.09 -14.31
N ASN A 8 -31.06 -2.25 -14.97
CA ASN A 8 -30.10 -3.36 -14.86
C ASN A 8 -28.78 -3.11 -15.61
N PHE A 9 -28.78 -2.31 -16.68
CA PHE A 9 -27.56 -2.01 -17.44
C PHE A 9 -26.59 -1.10 -16.66
N HIS A 10 -27.09 -0.19 -15.83
CA HIS A 10 -26.24 0.72 -15.07
C HIS A 10 -25.43 0.01 -13.98
N CYS A 11 -25.99 -1.01 -13.32
CA CYS A 11 -25.27 -1.76 -12.28
C CYS A 11 -24.10 -2.59 -12.84
N ILE A 12 -24.26 -3.21 -14.01
CA ILE A 12 -23.21 -4.04 -14.64
C ILE A 12 -22.00 -3.18 -15.04
N VAL A 13 -22.25 -1.98 -15.59
CA VAL A 13 -21.17 -1.08 -16.02
C VAL A 13 -20.35 -0.57 -14.82
N ILE A 14 -21.01 -0.25 -13.70
CA ILE A 14 -20.32 0.21 -12.49
C ILE A 14 -19.42 -0.90 -11.92
N LEU A 15 -19.90 -2.14 -11.86
CA LEU A 15 -19.13 -3.31 -11.39
C LEU A 15 -17.89 -3.61 -12.26
N ILE A 16 -18.00 -3.50 -13.58
CA ILE A 16 -16.86 -3.71 -14.48
C ILE A 16 -15.82 -2.59 -14.32
N CYS A 17 -16.27 -1.35 -14.16
CA CYS A 17 -15.39 -0.19 -13.96
C CYS A 17 -14.63 -0.25 -12.63
N THR A 18 -15.27 -0.65 -11.53
CA THR A 18 -14.60 -0.76 -10.22
C THR A 18 -13.62 -1.93 -10.14
N HIS A 19 -13.90 -3.06 -10.81
CA HIS A 19 -12.95 -4.16 -10.89
C HIS A 19 -11.68 -3.77 -11.66
N ARG A 20 -11.81 -3.00 -12.75
CA ARG A 20 -10.68 -2.57 -13.56
C ARG A 20 -9.71 -1.67 -12.79
N THR A 21 -10.22 -0.71 -12.02
CA THR A 21 -9.37 0.21 -11.26
C THR A 21 -8.60 -0.49 -10.14
N ASN A 22 -9.22 -1.50 -9.50
CA ASN A 22 -8.56 -2.25 -8.44
C ASN A 22 -7.41 -3.12 -8.98
N VAL A 23 -7.64 -3.83 -10.09
CA VAL A 23 -6.60 -4.65 -10.75
C VAL A 23 -5.41 -3.79 -11.19
N GLU A 24 -5.66 -2.61 -11.76
CA GLU A 24 -4.59 -1.68 -12.16
C GLU A 24 -3.77 -1.17 -10.96
N GLN A 25 -4.42 -0.88 -9.82
CA GLN A 25 -3.71 -0.45 -8.62
C GLN A 25 -2.86 -1.57 -8.01
N ILE A 26 -3.38 -2.80 -7.96
CA ILE A 26 -2.63 -3.97 -7.49
C ILE A 26 -1.41 -4.20 -8.37
N PHE A 27 -1.59 -4.14 -9.70
CA PHE A 27 -0.49 -4.33 -10.65
C PHE A 27 0.59 -3.24 -10.51
N LYS A 28 0.18 -1.97 -10.33
CA LYS A 28 1.12 -0.86 -10.10
C LYS A 28 1.95 -1.08 -8.82
N ARG A 29 1.32 -1.49 -7.72
CA ARG A 29 2.04 -1.79 -6.47
C ARG A 29 3.02 -2.95 -6.63
N ALA A 30 2.56 -4.07 -7.19
CA ALA A 30 3.40 -5.24 -7.44
C ALA A 30 4.62 -4.89 -8.31
N THR A 31 4.44 -4.01 -9.30
CA THR A 31 5.54 -3.54 -10.16
C THR A 31 6.55 -2.71 -9.38
N VAL A 32 6.10 -1.77 -8.53
CA VAL A 32 6.98 -0.94 -7.69
C VAL A 32 7.76 -1.82 -6.71
N ASP A 33 7.09 -2.77 -6.06
CA ASP A 33 7.73 -3.69 -5.11
C ASP A 33 8.76 -4.58 -5.81
N ALA A 34 8.43 -5.12 -7.00
CA ALA A 34 9.34 -5.94 -7.79
C ALA A 34 10.60 -5.17 -8.22
N VAL A 35 10.43 -3.93 -8.70
CA VAL A 35 11.54 -3.06 -9.15
C VAL A 35 12.50 -2.74 -8.00
N ASN A 36 11.98 -2.44 -6.81
CA ASN A 36 12.76 -2.06 -5.63
C ASN A 36 13.24 -3.25 -4.79
N SER A 37 12.80 -4.47 -5.09
CA SER A 37 13.23 -5.68 -4.38
C SER A 37 14.74 -5.96 -4.55
N PRO A 38 15.40 -6.61 -3.56
CA PRO A 38 16.81 -6.96 -3.63
C PRO A 38 17.11 -8.14 -4.58
N TYR A 39 16.07 -8.78 -5.13
CA TYR A 39 16.20 -9.96 -5.97
C TYR A 39 16.64 -9.61 -7.40
N ASP A 40 17.20 -10.58 -8.11
CA ASP A 40 17.40 -10.47 -9.55
C ASP A 40 16.04 -10.43 -10.28
N SER A 41 16.01 -9.92 -11.51
CA SER A 41 14.75 -9.70 -12.22
C SER A 41 13.99 -10.99 -12.54
N LYS A 42 14.65 -12.17 -12.56
CA LYS A 42 13.98 -13.45 -12.82
C LYS A 42 13.26 -13.93 -11.57
N THR A 43 13.94 -13.97 -10.42
CA THR A 43 13.33 -14.34 -9.14
C THR A 43 12.23 -13.34 -8.73
N ALA A 44 12.45 -12.04 -8.92
CA ALA A 44 11.41 -11.04 -8.66
C ALA A 44 10.16 -11.23 -9.54
N ALA A 45 10.33 -11.68 -10.78
CA ALA A 45 9.19 -11.91 -11.67
C ALA A 45 8.28 -13.05 -11.19
N GLU A 46 8.88 -14.10 -10.64
CA GLU A 46 8.16 -15.24 -10.07
C GLU A 46 7.44 -14.86 -8.77
N ILE A 47 8.08 -14.07 -7.90
CA ILE A 47 7.51 -13.67 -6.60
C ILE A 47 6.37 -12.66 -6.75
N PHE A 48 6.56 -11.63 -7.59
CA PHE A 48 5.63 -10.51 -7.69
C PHE A 48 4.67 -10.61 -8.87
N TYR A 49 4.76 -11.66 -9.68
CA TYR A 49 3.95 -11.88 -10.89
C TYR A 49 4.06 -10.73 -11.91
N VAL A 50 5.25 -10.12 -12.01
CA VAL A 50 5.54 -9.03 -12.96
C VAL A 50 6.59 -9.52 -13.96
N PRO A 51 6.42 -9.35 -15.29
CA PRO A 51 7.40 -9.84 -16.26
C PRO A 51 8.81 -9.31 -16.01
N ALA A 52 9.80 -10.20 -16.07
CA ALA A 52 11.21 -9.84 -15.86
C ALA A 52 11.71 -8.74 -16.81
N SER A 53 11.19 -8.68 -18.04
CA SER A 53 11.48 -7.63 -19.02
C SER A 53 11.03 -6.26 -18.54
N THR A 54 9.81 -6.17 -17.99
CA THR A 54 9.26 -4.95 -17.40
C THR A 54 10.13 -4.51 -16.22
N ILE A 55 10.50 -5.41 -15.32
CA ILE A 55 11.36 -5.10 -14.16
C ILE A 55 12.72 -4.55 -14.62
N ARG A 56 13.38 -5.19 -15.61
CA ARG A 56 14.67 -4.72 -16.14
C ARG A 56 14.57 -3.32 -16.74
N ARG A 57 13.53 -3.08 -17.54
CA ARG A 57 13.30 -1.75 -18.16
C ARG A 57 13.14 -0.68 -17.09
N LEU A 58 12.25 -0.92 -16.13
CA LEU A 58 11.90 0.06 -15.10
C LEU A 58 13.01 0.27 -14.05
N ARG A 59 13.89 -0.72 -13.81
CA ARG A 59 15.09 -0.54 -12.98
C ARG A 59 16.11 0.43 -13.59
N GLY A 60 16.05 0.65 -14.90
CA GLY A 60 16.84 1.67 -15.60
C GLY A 60 16.26 3.07 -15.48
N GLU A 61 14.98 3.21 -15.11
CA GLU A 61 14.32 4.49 -14.97
C GLU A 61 14.58 5.10 -13.58
N SER A 62 15.20 6.28 -13.56
CA SER A 62 15.54 6.99 -12.31
C SER A 62 14.33 7.43 -11.51
N SER A 63 13.18 7.64 -12.17
CA SER A 63 11.92 8.03 -11.55
C SER A 63 11.30 6.93 -10.68
N LEU A 64 11.59 5.66 -10.95
CA LEU A 64 11.03 4.50 -10.25
C LEU A 64 11.98 3.85 -9.25
N ARG A 65 13.27 4.24 -9.27
CA ARG A 65 14.20 3.99 -8.18
C ARG A 65 13.82 4.89 -7.00
N SER A 66 12.83 4.46 -6.22
CA SER A 66 12.70 5.00 -4.87
C SER A 66 14.06 4.85 -4.20
N HIS A 67 14.62 5.95 -3.72
CA HIS A 67 15.99 5.99 -3.24
C HIS A 67 16.24 4.81 -2.32
N VAL A 68 17.27 4.01 -2.61
CA VAL A 68 17.61 2.81 -1.84
C VAL A 68 17.67 3.18 -0.36
N GLY A 69 16.79 2.59 0.46
CA GLY A 69 16.64 2.88 1.90
C GLY A 69 15.43 3.74 2.27
N ARG A 70 14.71 4.30 1.29
CA ARG A 70 13.46 5.02 1.50
C ARG A 70 12.32 4.03 1.67
N PRO A 71 11.58 4.04 2.79
CA PRO A 71 10.45 3.16 2.95
C PRO A 71 9.36 3.52 1.94
N SER A 72 9.03 2.59 1.03
CA SER A 72 8.05 2.80 -0.07
C SER A 72 6.63 3.09 0.41
N TYR A 73 6.38 2.94 1.71
CA TYR A 73 5.08 3.14 2.34
C TYR A 73 4.86 4.55 2.88
N LEU A 74 5.88 5.42 2.92
CA LEU A 74 5.71 6.80 3.33
C LEU A 74 5.45 7.66 2.08
N SER A 75 4.35 8.40 2.12
CA SER A 75 4.16 9.55 1.22
C SER A 75 5.23 10.60 1.49
N ASN A 76 5.47 11.49 0.51
CA ASN A 76 6.43 12.59 0.67
C ASN A 76 6.13 13.43 1.93
N ASP A 77 4.85 13.64 2.24
CA ASP A 77 4.42 14.45 3.38
C ASP A 77 4.66 13.71 4.71
N GLU A 78 4.40 12.41 4.77
CA GLU A 78 4.67 11.59 5.95
C GLU A 78 6.18 11.48 6.23
N GLU A 79 7.00 11.42 5.17
CA GLU A 79 8.45 11.45 5.31
C GLU A 79 8.96 12.80 5.81
N LEU A 80 8.47 13.91 5.24
CA LEU A 80 8.80 15.26 5.72
C LEU A 80 8.39 15.44 7.18
N TYR A 81 7.22 14.94 7.57
CA TYR A 81 6.76 14.90 8.95
C TYR A 81 7.69 14.08 9.84
N PHE A 82 8.10 12.88 9.39
CA PHE A 82 9.01 12.03 10.15
C PHE A 82 10.39 12.66 10.34
N VAL A 83 10.95 13.26 9.28
CA VAL A 83 12.23 13.98 9.33
C VAL A 83 12.17 15.17 10.28
N SER A 84 11.10 15.95 10.24
CA SER A 84 10.91 17.09 11.15
C SER A 84 10.73 16.63 12.61
N LEU A 85 10.07 15.49 12.84
CA LEU A 85 9.96 14.88 14.17
C LEU A 85 11.32 14.39 14.70
N LEU A 86 12.15 13.80 13.84
CA LEU A 86 13.53 13.43 14.18
C LEU A 86 14.42 14.64 14.47
N GLN A 87 14.20 15.78 13.82
CA GLN A 87 14.93 17.03 14.10
C GLN A 87 14.50 17.66 15.44
N LEU A 88 13.27 17.42 15.89
CA LEU A 88 12.75 17.91 17.17
C LEU A 88 13.15 17.02 18.36
N LEU A 89 13.34 15.73 18.14
CA LEU A 89 13.70 14.74 19.16
C LEU A 89 14.92 15.12 20.02
N PRO A 90 16.03 15.68 19.48
CA PRO A 90 17.16 16.12 20.30
C PRO A 90 16.79 17.24 21.28
N LYS A 91 15.98 18.20 20.84
CA LYS A 91 15.52 19.33 21.67
C LYS A 91 14.54 18.84 22.75
N TYR A 92 13.65 17.92 22.38
CA TYR A 92 12.71 17.31 23.32
C TYR A 92 13.43 16.45 24.37
N GLY A 93 14.39 15.61 23.95
CA GLY A 93 15.25 14.85 24.85
C GLY A 93 15.99 15.74 25.85
N GLN A 94 16.57 16.85 25.38
CA GLN A 94 17.20 17.85 26.25
C GLN A 94 16.23 18.47 27.26
N SER A 95 15.00 18.80 26.85
CA SER A 95 13.99 19.36 27.75
C SER A 95 13.59 18.40 28.88
N LEU A 96 13.70 17.10 28.62
CA LEU A 96 13.46 16.04 29.61
C LEU A 96 14.71 15.70 30.45
N GLY A 97 15.82 16.43 30.28
CA GLY A 97 17.10 16.13 30.93
C GLY A 97 17.76 14.85 30.43
N LEU A 98 17.29 14.30 29.31
CA LEU A 98 17.83 13.09 28.70
C LEU A 98 18.92 13.48 27.69
N SER A 99 20.16 13.08 27.97
CA SER A 99 21.25 13.14 26.99
C SER A 99 21.09 12.01 25.96
N TYR A 100 20.06 12.11 25.13
CA TYR A 100 19.81 11.14 24.07
C TYR A 100 20.36 11.66 22.74
N ARG A 101 21.46 11.07 22.28
CA ARG A 101 21.81 11.10 20.86
C ARG A 101 21.15 9.88 20.23
N PRO A 102 20.06 10.01 19.46
CA PRO A 102 19.49 8.87 18.77
C PRO A 102 20.54 8.35 17.78
N GLY A 103 21.25 7.30 18.17
CA GLY A 103 22.15 6.59 17.30
C GLY A 103 21.35 5.86 16.22
N VAL A 104 21.99 5.56 15.09
CA VAL A 104 21.41 4.80 13.97
C VAL A 104 20.71 3.51 14.44
N LYS A 105 21.25 2.85 15.48
CA LYS A 105 20.64 1.68 16.12
C LYS A 105 19.25 1.95 16.72
N TRP A 106 19.06 3.07 17.41
CA TRP A 106 17.76 3.40 17.98
C TRP A 106 16.75 3.72 16.88
N LEU A 107 17.16 4.47 15.86
CA LEU A 107 16.31 4.77 14.71
C LEU A 107 15.88 3.48 14.00
N CYS A 108 16.82 2.54 13.75
CA CYS A 108 16.50 1.23 13.20
C CYS A 108 15.54 0.43 14.09
N LEU A 109 15.75 0.42 15.42
CA LEU A 109 14.86 -0.27 16.35
C LEU A 109 13.46 0.35 16.40
N PHE A 110 13.38 1.68 16.36
CA PHE A 110 12.13 2.43 16.33
C PHE A 110 11.35 2.16 15.03
N MET A 111 12.02 2.27 13.89
CA MET A 111 11.47 1.93 12.57
C MET A 111 10.99 0.48 12.53
N ASN A 112 11.81 -0.48 12.99
CA ASN A 112 11.43 -1.89 13.00
C ASN A 112 10.27 -2.20 13.96
N ARG A 113 10.22 -1.55 15.13
CA ARG A 113 9.13 -1.74 16.09
C ARG A 113 7.80 -1.24 15.51
N HIS A 114 7.80 -0.05 14.91
CA HIS A 114 6.58 0.53 14.33
C HIS A 114 6.22 -0.01 12.93
N ALA A 115 7.16 -0.65 12.22
CA ALA A 115 6.86 -1.39 11.00
C ALA A 115 5.89 -2.56 11.27
N ASN A 116 5.99 -3.19 12.45
CA ASN A 116 5.06 -4.24 12.85
C ASN A 116 3.68 -3.67 13.22
N ASP A 117 3.62 -2.53 13.92
CA ASP A 117 2.35 -1.88 14.26
C ASP A 117 1.56 -1.46 13.00
N THR A 118 2.28 -0.92 12.01
CA THR A 118 1.67 -0.58 10.71
C THR A 118 1.24 -1.80 9.90
N LYS A 119 1.92 -2.95 10.07
CA LYS A 119 1.49 -4.22 9.47
C LYS A 119 0.18 -4.73 10.08
N TRP A 120 0.07 -4.75 11.41
CA TRP A 120 -1.15 -5.18 12.11
C TRP A 120 -2.36 -4.31 11.77
N GLN A 121 -2.16 -2.99 11.63
CA GLN A 121 -3.24 -2.09 11.21
C GLN A 121 -3.73 -2.38 9.78
N ARG A 122 -2.86 -2.83 8.87
CA ARG A 122 -3.25 -3.23 7.51
C ARG A 122 -3.98 -4.55 7.48
N GLU A 123 -3.50 -5.54 8.24
CA GLU A 123 -4.18 -6.84 8.34
C GLU A 123 -5.58 -6.66 8.90
N GLY A 124 -5.75 -5.88 9.98
CA GLY A 124 -7.06 -5.56 10.54
C GLY A 124 -7.96 -4.75 9.60
N LYS A 125 -7.41 -3.82 8.81
CA LYS A 125 -8.19 -3.09 7.80
C LYS A 125 -8.65 -4.01 6.65
N THR A 126 -7.77 -4.89 6.18
CA THR A 126 -8.08 -5.86 5.11
C THR A 126 -9.11 -6.88 5.57
N GLU A 127 -9.05 -7.31 6.84
CA GLU A 127 -10.06 -8.20 7.43
C GLU A 127 -11.42 -7.52 7.60
N ARG A 128 -11.46 -6.25 8.01
CA ARG A 128 -12.71 -5.46 8.03
C ARG A 128 -13.31 -5.30 6.65
N GLU A 129 -12.49 -4.92 5.65
CA GLU A 129 -12.95 -4.78 4.27
C GLU A 129 -13.47 -6.09 3.69
N ARG A 130 -12.85 -7.25 4.04
CA ARG A 130 -13.38 -8.57 3.69
C ARG A 130 -14.70 -8.86 4.38
N ALA A 131 -14.82 -8.57 5.67
CA ALA A 131 -16.06 -8.81 6.43
C ALA A 131 -17.21 -7.95 5.90
N GLU A 132 -16.98 -6.67 5.63
CA GLU A 132 -17.97 -5.75 5.07
C GLU A 132 -18.34 -6.13 3.63
N GLY A 133 -17.36 -6.47 2.79
CA GLY A 133 -17.61 -6.97 1.43
C GLY A 133 -18.41 -8.28 1.41
N PHE A 134 -18.26 -9.12 2.43
CA PHE A 134 -19.06 -10.35 2.59
C PHE A 134 -20.52 -10.04 2.98
N ILE A 135 -20.74 -9.04 3.85
CA ILE A 135 -22.08 -8.62 4.27
C ILE A 135 -22.87 -8.03 3.09
N VAL A 136 -22.23 -7.19 2.26
CA VAL A 136 -22.88 -6.58 1.09
C VAL A 136 -23.29 -7.65 0.07
N ASN A 137 -22.44 -8.63 -0.21
CA ASN A 137 -22.76 -9.72 -1.13
C ASN A 137 -23.91 -10.60 -0.61
N LYS A 138 -23.99 -10.88 0.70
CA LYS A 138 -25.09 -11.66 1.26
C LYS A 138 -26.44 -10.98 1.09
N PHE A 139 -26.52 -9.66 1.35
CA PHE A 139 -27.76 -8.89 1.16
C PHE A 139 -28.23 -8.83 -0.30
N VAL A 140 -27.29 -8.76 -1.25
CA VAL A 140 -27.63 -8.75 -2.69
C VAL A 140 -28.20 -10.09 -3.14
N TRP A 141 -27.70 -11.21 -2.61
CA TRP A 141 -28.19 -12.54 -2.95
C TRP A 141 -29.56 -12.85 -2.33
N ASP A 142 -29.78 -12.47 -1.05
CA ASP A 142 -31.05 -12.71 -0.37
C ASP A 142 -32.20 -11.86 -0.96
N GLY A 143 -31.90 -10.68 -1.52
CA GLY A 143 -32.87 -9.82 -2.20
C GLY A 143 -33.27 -10.27 -3.62
N PHE A 144 -32.55 -11.23 -4.22
CA PHE A 144 -32.81 -11.74 -5.58
C PHE A 144 -33.66 -13.02 -5.60
N GLN A 145 -34.05 -13.56 -4.43
CA GLN A 145 -34.88 -14.77 -4.31
C GLN A 145 -36.38 -14.50 -4.03
N LEU A 146 -36.83 -13.25 -4.11
CA LEU A 146 -38.25 -12.86 -4.09
C LEU A 146 -38.74 -12.50 -5.49
#